data_AF-A0A2L0I6D9-F1
#
_entry.id   AF-A0A2L0I6D9-F1
#
_cell.length_a   1.000
_cell.length_b   1.000
_cell.length_c   1.000
_cell.angle_alpha   90.00
_cell.angle_beta   90.00
_cell.angle_gamma   90.00
#
_symmetry.space_group_name_H-M   'P 1'
#
loop_
_entity.id
_entity.type
_entity.pdbx_description
1 polymer ?
#
loop_
_entity_poly.entity_id
_entity_poly.type
_entity_poly.pdbx_seq_one_letter_code
_entity_poly.pdbx_strand_id
1 'polypeptide(L)'
;MGGSGVDLFFIISGFIMCYTTYNKKVNFLNFMRNRFIRIIPLYWVLSFFALIVFVISPNLINSSGGETGIFESFFLIPNGSKFLINNGWTLSYEFYYYFIFSFFLIFLLKDLYKYLSIILYFSVVVATGLILQPKSEFLIFLTHNLLLEFALGVLAFIIIKNTKLSRLMSIFMILVGASLLAYQNFYKLPDFITLRSLKIGIPMFFIFVGCVALEDLITETKSLILRFFNHLGDSSYSLYLIHPFTLSPVAMVLNKLNILNPYLFSSILITSSILAGSITYLVLEKRLIKLGKEPFNFFRYFYPVDRKNL
;
A
#
# COMPACT_ATOMS: atom_id res chain seq x y z
N MET A 1 3.17 -13.57 11.56
CA MET A 1 3.83 -13.09 10.33
C MET A 1 2.91 -12.36 9.34
N GLY A 2 1.59 -12.57 9.31
CA GLY A 2 0.72 -11.93 8.29
C GLY A 2 0.58 -10.40 8.36
N GLY A 3 1.01 -9.75 9.45
CA GLY A 3 0.87 -8.30 9.63
C GLY A 3 2.02 -7.46 9.05
N SER A 4 3.22 -8.03 8.87
CA SER A 4 4.43 -7.26 8.53
C SER A 4 4.48 -6.76 7.07
N GLY A 5 3.61 -7.30 6.21
CA GLY A 5 3.53 -6.86 4.82
C GLY A 5 3.03 -5.42 4.66
N VAL A 6 2.24 -4.92 5.61
CA VAL A 6 1.75 -3.54 5.61
C VAL A 6 2.92 -2.57 5.84
N ASP A 7 3.85 -2.92 6.72
CA ASP A 7 4.98 -2.08 7.05
C ASP A 7 5.90 -1.88 5.83
N LEU A 8 6.16 -2.96 5.09
CA LEU A 8 6.89 -2.90 3.83
C LEU A 8 6.12 -2.11 2.75
N PHE A 9 4.80 -2.26 2.68
CA PHE A 9 3.96 -1.53 1.73
C PHE A 9 4.07 -0.01 1.89
N PHE A 10 4.08 0.50 3.13
CA PHE A 10 4.23 1.94 3.37
C PHE A 10 5.64 2.45 3.06
N ILE A 11 6.68 1.67 3.36
CA ILE A 11 8.07 2.01 2.98
C ILE A 11 8.20 2.09 1.45
N ILE A 12 7.69 1.09 0.73
CA ILE A 12 7.69 1.07 -0.74
C ILE A 12 6.92 2.29 -1.28
N SER A 13 5.77 2.61 -0.69
CA SER A 13 4.94 3.76 -1.09
C SER A 13 5.70 5.08 -0.97
N GLY A 14 6.39 5.32 0.15
CA GLY A 14 7.23 6.52 0.34
C GLY A 14 8.36 6.61 -0.67
N PHE A 15 9.04 5.50 -0.93
CA PHE A 15 10.14 5.44 -1.90
C PHE A 15 9.64 5.71 -3.34
N ILE A 16 8.61 5.00 -3.79
CA ILE A 16 8.08 5.11 -5.16
C ILE A 16 7.52 6.51 -5.41
N MET A 17 6.87 7.13 -4.43
CA MET A 17 6.39 8.50 -4.58
C MET A 17 7.54 9.48 -4.84
N CYS A 18 8.64 9.37 -4.09
CA CYS A 18 9.82 10.19 -4.35
C CYS A 18 10.46 9.87 -5.71
N TYR A 19 10.68 8.59 -6.00
CA TYR A 19 11.31 8.13 -7.25
C TYR A 19 10.55 8.57 -8.50
N THR A 20 9.22 8.43 -8.50
CA THR A 20 8.39 8.75 -9.68
C THR A 20 8.21 10.24 -9.93
N THR A 21 8.38 11.07 -8.90
CA THR A 21 8.20 12.54 -8.95
C THR A 21 9.51 13.31 -9.00
N TYR A 22 10.63 12.65 -8.76
CA TYR A 22 11.96 13.24 -8.85
C TYR A 22 12.22 13.88 -10.22
N ASN A 23 12.79 15.09 -10.23
CA ASN A 23 13.05 15.90 -11.42
C ASN A 23 11.83 16.17 -12.32
N LYS A 24 10.60 16.03 -11.82
CA LYS A 24 9.37 16.33 -12.57
C LYS A 24 8.63 17.49 -11.94
N LYS A 25 8.09 18.37 -12.77
CA LYS A 25 7.09 19.36 -12.33
C LYS A 25 5.75 18.65 -12.17
N VAL A 26 5.36 18.41 -10.93
CA VAL A 26 4.12 17.70 -10.60
C VAL A 26 3.09 18.70 -10.09
N ASN A 27 1.93 18.75 -10.73
CA ASN A 27 0.78 19.49 -10.23
C ASN A 27 0.01 18.62 -9.23
N PHE A 28 -0.34 19.19 -8.07
CA PHE A 28 -1.12 18.53 -7.01
C PHE A 28 -2.40 17.86 -7.52
N LEU A 29 -3.21 18.60 -8.29
CA LEU A 29 -4.48 18.09 -8.80
C LEU A 29 -4.27 16.92 -9.75
N ASN A 30 -3.27 17.01 -10.62
CA ASN A 30 -2.94 15.91 -11.53
C ASN A 30 -2.40 14.69 -10.77
N PHE A 31 -1.59 14.90 -9.73
CA PHE A 31 -1.09 13.81 -8.89
C PHE A 31 -2.23 13.10 -8.17
N MET A 32 -3.06 13.84 -7.44
CA MET A 32 -4.20 13.29 -6.70
C MET A 32 -5.19 12.60 -7.63
N ARG A 33 -5.52 13.21 -8.78
CA ARG A 33 -6.38 12.60 -9.80
C ARG A 33 -5.82 11.26 -10.30
N ASN A 34 -4.52 11.19 -10.60
CA ASN A 34 -3.90 9.95 -11.08
C ASN A 34 -3.94 8.84 -10.03
N ARG A 35 -3.81 9.17 -8.74
CA ARG A 35 -3.92 8.20 -7.64
C ARG A 35 -5.36 7.78 -7.42
N PHE A 36 -6.30 8.72 -7.46
CA PHE A 36 -7.72 8.45 -7.35
C PHE A 36 -8.21 7.47 -8.44
N ILE A 37 -7.90 7.76 -9.71
CA ILE A 37 -8.27 6.89 -10.86
C ILE A 37 -7.67 5.49 -10.75
N ARG A 38 -6.47 5.38 -10.15
CA ARG A 38 -5.81 4.09 -9.97
C ARG A 38 -6.47 3.24 -8.88
N ILE A 39 -6.84 3.87 -7.77
CA ILE A 39 -7.20 3.17 -6.53
C ILE A 39 -8.73 3.04 -6.40
N ILE A 40 -9.43 4.17 -6.40
CA ILE A 40 -10.84 4.23 -5.99
C ILE A 40 -11.79 3.39 -6.86
N PRO A 41 -11.69 3.37 -8.21
CA PRO A 41 -12.61 2.60 -9.01
C PRO A 41 -12.62 1.10 -8.68
N LEU A 42 -11.44 0.48 -8.54
CA LEU A 42 -11.35 -0.94 -8.22
C LEU A 42 -11.80 -1.20 -6.78
N TYR A 43 -11.40 -0.32 -5.85
CA TYR A 43 -11.84 -0.39 -4.47
C TYR A 43 -13.37 -0.37 -4.36
N TRP A 44 -14.05 0.56 -5.03
CA TRP A 44 -15.51 0.67 -5.00
C TRP A 44 -16.21 -0.54 -5.61
N VAL A 45 -15.72 -1.09 -6.72
CA VAL A 45 -16.28 -2.31 -7.32
C VAL A 45 -16.22 -3.48 -6.32
N LEU A 46 -15.08 -3.66 -5.66
CA LEU A 46 -14.92 -4.72 -4.66
C LEU A 46 -15.68 -4.43 -3.37
N SER A 47 -15.80 -3.17 -2.95
CA SER A 47 -16.59 -2.76 -1.78
C SER A 47 -18.07 -2.98 -2.01
N PHE A 48 -18.56 -2.77 -3.24
CA PHE A 48 -19.93 -3.12 -3.62
C PHE A 48 -20.17 -4.63 -3.58
N PHE A 49 -19.21 -5.43 -4.08
CA PHE A 49 -19.27 -6.88 -3.94
C PHE A 49 -19.28 -7.31 -2.45
N ALA A 50 -18.43 -6.70 -1.63
CA ALA A 50 -18.41 -6.92 -0.19
C ALA A 50 -19.74 -6.55 0.48
N LEU A 51 -20.37 -5.45 0.06
CA LEU A 51 -21.67 -5.03 0.56
C LEU A 51 -22.77 -6.05 0.23
N ILE A 52 -22.76 -6.65 -0.96
CA ILE A 52 -23.70 -7.72 -1.31
C ILE A 52 -23.52 -8.91 -0.35
N VAL A 53 -22.27 -9.33 -0.13
CA VAL A 53 -21.96 -10.41 0.83
C VAL A 53 -22.39 -10.03 2.24
N PHE A 54 -22.19 -8.78 2.64
CA PHE A 54 -22.60 -8.24 3.95
C PHE A 54 -24.09 -8.35 4.18
N VAL A 55 -24.89 -7.96 3.19
CA VAL A 55 -26.36 -8.01 3.27
C VAL A 55 -26.87 -9.46 3.33
N ILE A 56 -26.24 -10.38 2.60
CA ILE A 56 -26.63 -11.80 2.58
C ILE A 56 -26.19 -12.53 3.85
N SER A 57 -24.98 -12.27 4.33
CA SER A 57 -24.40 -12.95 5.49
C SER A 57 -23.44 -12.01 6.25
N PRO A 58 -23.97 -11.18 7.16
CA PRO A 58 -23.18 -10.24 7.95
C PRO A 58 -22.06 -10.92 8.74
N ASN A 59 -22.30 -12.15 9.19
CA ASN A 59 -21.36 -12.94 9.99
C ASN A 59 -20.06 -13.28 9.23
N LEU A 60 -20.07 -13.32 7.90
CA LEU A 60 -18.86 -13.58 7.12
C LEU A 60 -17.88 -12.41 7.20
N ILE A 61 -18.39 -11.19 7.28
CA ILE A 61 -17.60 -9.95 7.32
C ILE A 61 -17.31 -9.54 8.77
N ASN A 62 -18.29 -9.66 9.66
CA ASN A 62 -18.15 -9.37 11.09
C ASN A 62 -17.78 -10.61 11.93
N SER A 63 -17.16 -11.62 11.31
CA SER A 63 -16.69 -12.83 11.99
C SER A 63 -15.73 -12.55 13.17
N SER A 64 -15.08 -11.38 13.17
CA SER A 64 -14.21 -10.89 14.24
C SER A 64 -14.87 -9.87 15.19
N GLY A 65 -16.20 -9.78 15.19
CA GLY A 65 -17.00 -8.83 16.00
C GLY A 65 -16.98 -7.38 15.48
N GLY A 66 -17.66 -6.46 16.16
CA GLY A 66 -17.70 -5.02 15.84
C GLY A 66 -18.72 -4.60 14.77
N GLU A 67 -18.86 -3.29 14.56
CA GLU A 67 -19.79 -2.69 13.61
C GLU A 67 -19.08 -2.24 12.32
N THR A 68 -19.66 -2.58 11.18
CA THR A 68 -19.15 -2.17 9.86
C THR A 68 -19.79 -0.85 9.45
N GLY A 69 -18.98 0.17 9.23
CA GLY A 69 -19.44 1.45 8.71
C GLY A 69 -19.52 1.41 7.19
N ILE A 70 -20.72 1.33 6.62
CA ILE A 70 -20.89 1.27 5.15
C ILE A 70 -20.41 2.58 4.52
N PHE A 71 -20.84 3.71 5.05
CA PHE A 71 -20.47 5.03 4.54
C PHE A 71 -18.96 5.25 4.64
N GLU A 72 -18.40 4.94 5.79
CA GLU A 72 -16.98 5.04 6.09
C GLU A 72 -16.15 4.13 5.19
N SER A 73 -16.69 2.96 4.86
CA SER A 73 -16.06 2.04 3.92
C SER A 73 -15.88 2.69 2.55
N PHE A 74 -16.95 3.22 1.95
CA PHE A 74 -16.87 3.80 0.61
C PHE A 74 -16.00 5.06 0.54
N PHE A 75 -15.95 5.83 1.62
CA PHE A 75 -15.21 7.10 1.68
C PHE A 75 -13.84 7.02 2.38
N LEU A 76 -13.42 5.83 2.83
CA LEU A 76 -12.14 5.62 3.51
C LEU A 76 -11.99 6.51 4.77
N ILE A 77 -13.06 6.64 5.58
CA ILE A 77 -13.09 7.51 6.76
C ILE A 77 -12.66 6.71 8.00
N PRO A 78 -11.55 7.09 8.68
CA PRO A 78 -11.10 6.39 9.88
C PRO A 78 -11.84 6.91 11.12
N ASN A 79 -13.02 6.37 11.42
CA ASN A 79 -13.81 6.72 12.62
C ASN A 79 -13.92 5.57 13.65
N GLY A 80 -13.11 4.52 13.50
CA GLY A 80 -13.13 3.34 14.37
C GLY A 80 -14.06 2.21 13.90
N SER A 81 -14.96 2.49 12.95
CA SER A 81 -15.78 1.44 12.33
C SER A 81 -14.94 0.52 11.44
N LYS A 82 -15.37 -0.74 11.31
CA LYS A 82 -14.71 -1.68 10.39
C LYS A 82 -15.07 -1.35 8.94
N PHE A 83 -14.08 -1.50 8.07
CA PHE A 83 -14.26 -1.40 6.63
C PHE A 83 -14.85 -2.70 6.07
N LEU A 84 -15.76 -2.60 5.09
CA LEU A 84 -16.31 -3.73 4.32
C LEU A 84 -15.21 -4.61 3.74
N ILE A 85 -14.17 -3.97 3.20
CA ILE A 85 -12.90 -4.61 2.89
C ILE A 85 -11.91 -4.21 3.97
N ASN A 86 -11.47 -5.17 4.78
CA ASN A 86 -10.55 -4.90 5.90
C ASN A 86 -9.34 -4.05 5.48
N ASN A 87 -8.85 -4.23 4.26
CA ASN A 87 -7.72 -3.48 3.68
C ASN A 87 -7.95 -1.96 3.55
N GLY A 88 -9.19 -1.47 3.63
CA GLY A 88 -9.55 -0.05 3.52
C GLY A 88 -8.86 0.87 4.54
N TRP A 89 -8.54 0.37 5.73
CA TRP A 89 -7.84 1.19 6.73
C TRP A 89 -6.45 1.62 6.25
N THR A 90 -5.72 0.76 5.52
CA THR A 90 -4.40 1.13 4.98
C THR A 90 -4.51 2.11 3.80
N LEU A 91 -5.56 2.00 2.99
CA LEU A 91 -5.83 2.93 1.90
C LEU A 91 -6.12 4.33 2.44
N SER A 92 -6.76 4.41 3.61
CA SER A 92 -6.96 5.67 4.32
C SER A 92 -5.62 6.34 4.63
N TYR A 93 -4.64 5.58 5.13
CA TYR A 93 -3.26 6.06 5.31
C TYR A 93 -2.60 6.44 3.98
N GLU A 94 -2.82 5.66 2.92
CA GLU A 94 -2.28 5.94 1.58
C GLU A 94 -2.73 7.31 1.05
N PHE A 95 -4.02 7.64 1.18
CA PHE A 95 -4.54 8.96 0.82
C PHE A 95 -4.01 10.08 1.71
N TYR A 96 -3.82 9.83 3.00
CA TYR A 96 -3.17 10.78 3.89
C TYR A 96 -1.71 11.06 3.46
N TYR A 97 -0.94 10.02 3.14
CA TYR A 97 0.40 10.17 2.58
C TYR A 97 0.38 10.96 1.27
N TYR A 98 -0.52 10.64 0.35
CA TYR A 98 -0.65 11.35 -0.92
C TYR A 98 -0.92 12.83 -0.72
N PHE A 99 -1.80 13.19 0.21
CA PHE A 99 -2.14 14.58 0.49
C PHE A 99 -0.93 15.35 1.01
N ILE A 100 -0.26 14.84 2.06
CA ILE A 100 0.90 15.48 2.68
C ILE A 100 2.08 15.55 1.72
N PHE A 101 2.36 14.46 1.01
CA PHE A 101 3.44 14.41 0.02
C PHE A 101 3.21 15.45 -1.09
N SER A 102 1.99 15.53 -1.62
CA SER A 102 1.65 16.49 -2.67
C SER A 102 1.68 17.94 -2.17
N PHE A 103 1.28 18.19 -0.93
CA PHE A 103 1.39 19.49 -0.29
C PHE A 103 2.86 19.95 -0.29
N PHE A 104 3.78 19.18 0.28
CA PHE A 104 5.20 19.56 0.34
C PHE A 104 5.89 19.65 -1.02
N LEU A 105 5.43 18.88 -2.02
CA LEU A 105 5.95 18.98 -3.39
C LEU A 105 5.73 20.35 -4.03
N ILE A 106 4.63 21.05 -3.72
CA ILE A 106 4.29 22.36 -4.30
C ILE A 106 5.11 23.47 -3.66
N PHE A 107 5.21 23.48 -2.34
CA PHE A 107 5.68 24.64 -1.58
C PHE A 107 7.19 24.76 -1.50
N LEU A 108 7.92 23.66 -1.71
CA LEU A 108 9.38 23.64 -1.54
C LEU A 108 10.05 23.45 -2.91
N LEU A 109 11.02 24.32 -3.21
CA LEU A 109 11.71 24.32 -4.50
C LEU A 109 12.86 23.31 -4.56
N LYS A 110 13.61 23.15 -3.47
CA LYS A 110 14.76 22.22 -3.39
C LYS A 110 14.32 20.86 -2.86
N ASP A 111 14.71 19.80 -3.57
CA ASP A 111 14.30 18.43 -3.28
C ASP A 111 14.71 17.95 -1.89
N LEU A 112 15.90 18.30 -1.40
CA LEU A 112 16.34 17.89 -0.07
C LEU A 112 15.40 18.43 1.03
N TYR A 113 15.05 19.71 0.97
CA TYR A 113 14.13 20.30 1.94
C TYR A 113 12.72 19.70 1.82
N LYS A 114 12.24 19.41 0.60
CA LYS A 114 10.96 18.70 0.38
C LYS A 114 10.90 17.41 1.20
N TYR A 115 11.87 16.53 0.98
CA TYR A 115 11.87 15.21 1.59
C TYR A 115 12.13 15.25 3.10
N LEU A 116 13.04 16.12 3.55
CA LEU A 116 13.27 16.33 4.99
C LEU A 116 12.04 16.90 5.71
N SER A 117 11.30 17.82 5.08
CA SER A 117 10.06 18.35 5.66
C SER A 117 8.97 17.29 5.78
N ILE A 118 8.87 16.36 4.82
CA ILE A 118 7.94 15.22 4.90
C ILE A 118 8.31 14.29 6.06
N ILE A 119 9.60 13.94 6.19
CA ILE A 119 10.09 13.11 7.29
C ILE A 119 9.83 13.81 8.63
N LEU A 120 10.15 15.10 8.72
CA LEU A 120 9.95 15.91 9.94
C LEU A 120 8.46 16.00 10.31
N TYR A 121 7.58 16.24 9.33
CA TYR A 121 6.13 16.29 9.55
C TYR A 121 5.62 15.00 10.20
N PHE A 122 5.89 13.84 9.60
CA PHE A 122 5.41 12.57 10.16
C PHE A 122 6.07 12.26 11.51
N SER A 123 7.34 12.60 11.69
CA SER A 123 8.03 12.44 12.97
C SER A 123 7.39 13.27 14.09
N VAL A 124 7.09 14.54 13.81
CA VAL A 124 6.44 15.45 14.77
C VAL A 124 5.02 14.99 15.08
N VAL A 125 4.23 14.66 14.06
CA VAL A 125 2.83 14.24 14.26
C VAL A 125 2.75 12.95 15.07
N VAL A 126 3.63 11.97 14.81
CA VAL A 126 3.70 10.75 15.62
C VAL A 126 4.16 11.03 17.04
N ALA A 127 5.18 11.88 17.23
CA ALA A 127 5.63 12.28 18.56
C ALA A 127 4.49 12.97 19.34
N THR A 128 3.69 13.82 18.69
CA THR A 128 2.52 14.45 19.34
C THR A 128 1.47 13.42 19.73
N GLY A 129 1.23 12.39 18.93
CA GLY A 129 0.32 11.28 19.29
C GLY A 129 0.78 10.51 20.51
N LEU A 130 2.08 10.22 20.61
CA LEU A 130 2.66 9.51 21.75
C LEU A 130 2.58 10.32 23.05
N ILE A 131 2.70 11.65 22.96
CA ILE A 131 2.62 12.56 24.11
C ILE A 131 1.16 12.81 24.52
N LEU A 132 0.29 13.16 23.57
CA LEU A 132 -1.08 13.59 23.84
C LEU A 132 -2.05 12.42 24.03
N GLN A 133 -1.73 11.23 23.50
CA GLN A 133 -2.54 10.01 23.59
C GLN A 133 -4.03 10.27 23.30
N PRO A 134 -4.37 10.71 22.07
CA PRO A 134 -5.72 11.12 21.74
C PRO A 134 -6.72 9.98 21.90
N LYS A 135 -7.94 10.30 22.35
CA LYS A 135 -9.04 9.34 22.50
C LYS A 135 -9.92 9.19 21.25
N SER A 136 -9.89 10.19 20.36
CA SER A 136 -10.66 10.16 19.11
C SER A 136 -9.98 9.27 18.09
N GLU A 137 -10.69 8.29 17.53
CA GLU A 137 -10.21 7.36 16.49
C GLU A 137 -9.57 8.09 15.31
N PHE A 138 -10.18 9.20 14.87
CA PHE A 138 -9.63 10.03 13.81
C PHE A 138 -8.26 10.65 14.16
N LEU A 139 -8.08 11.09 15.41
CA LEU A 139 -6.81 11.65 15.85
C LEU A 139 -5.75 10.55 16.04
N ILE A 140 -6.16 9.38 16.55
CA ILE A 140 -5.29 8.19 16.62
C ILE A 140 -4.75 7.85 15.24
N PHE A 141 -5.62 7.83 14.22
CA PHE A 141 -5.24 7.65 12.82
C PHE A 141 -4.23 8.71 12.36
N LEU A 142 -4.50 9.99 12.60
CA LEU A 142 -3.62 11.08 12.17
C LEU A 142 -2.24 11.05 12.83
N THR A 143 -2.13 10.47 14.03
CA THR A 143 -0.88 10.40 14.81
C THR A 143 -0.29 8.99 14.92
N HIS A 144 -0.77 8.05 14.10
CA HIS A 144 -0.39 6.65 14.23
C HIS A 144 1.08 6.40 13.86
N ASN A 145 1.75 5.47 14.54
CA ASN A 145 3.19 5.23 14.31
C ASN A 145 3.56 4.72 12.91
N LEU A 146 2.65 4.00 12.24
CA LEU A 146 2.77 3.56 10.84
C LEU A 146 3.17 4.69 9.88
N LEU A 147 2.87 5.94 10.22
CA LEU A 147 3.30 7.10 9.43
C LEU A 147 4.83 7.20 9.30
N LEU A 148 5.57 6.67 10.27
CA LEU A 148 7.03 6.61 10.23
C LEU A 148 7.54 5.64 9.16
N GLU A 149 6.81 4.59 8.80
CA GLU A 149 7.23 3.67 7.74
C GLU A 149 7.22 4.35 6.37
N PHE A 150 6.24 5.22 6.12
CA PHE A 150 6.28 6.09 4.94
C PHE A 150 7.49 7.02 4.95
N ALA A 151 7.80 7.64 6.10
CA ALA A 151 8.98 8.49 6.26
C ALA A 151 10.30 7.71 6.05
N LEU A 152 10.37 6.44 6.49
CA LEU A 152 11.49 5.54 6.21
C LEU A 152 11.61 5.26 4.71
N GLY A 153 10.50 5.14 3.97
CA GLY A 153 10.50 5.06 2.51
C GLY A 153 11.09 6.30 1.82
N VAL A 154 10.73 7.49 2.30
CA VAL A 154 11.31 8.76 1.84
C VAL A 154 12.81 8.82 2.15
N LEU A 155 13.21 8.41 3.36
CA LEU A 155 14.62 8.33 3.76
C LEU A 155 15.40 7.35 2.87
N ALA A 156 14.83 6.19 2.57
CA ALA A 156 15.42 5.20 1.67
C ALA A 156 15.73 5.82 0.29
N PHE A 157 14.81 6.63 -0.24
CA PHE A 157 15.03 7.34 -1.49
C PHE A 157 16.19 8.33 -1.41
N ILE A 158 16.28 9.12 -0.33
CA ILE A 158 17.40 10.06 -0.11
C ILE A 158 18.74 9.32 -0.09
N ILE A 159 18.82 8.18 0.61
CA ILE A 159 20.03 7.37 0.72
C ILE A 159 20.42 6.83 -0.65
N ILE A 160 19.53 6.11 -1.32
CA ILE A 160 19.81 5.46 -2.62
C ILE A 160 20.16 6.50 -3.70
N LYS A 161 19.52 7.66 -3.69
CA LYS A 161 19.80 8.74 -4.64
C LYS A 161 21.19 9.35 -4.45
N ASN A 162 21.58 9.61 -3.21
CA ASN A 162 22.77 10.42 -2.91
C ASN A 162 24.01 9.57 -2.60
N THR A 163 23.85 8.26 -2.40
CA THR A 163 24.94 7.35 -2.03
C THR A 163 24.92 6.10 -2.88
N LYS A 164 26.10 5.66 -3.33
CA LYS A 164 26.27 4.33 -3.93
C LYS A 164 26.66 3.35 -2.84
N LEU A 165 25.72 2.53 -2.41
CA LEU A 165 25.99 1.48 -1.44
C LEU A 165 26.81 0.36 -2.10
N SER A 166 27.86 -0.10 -1.41
CA SER A 166 28.63 -1.24 -1.87
C SER A 166 27.81 -2.52 -1.77
N ARG A 167 28.09 -3.51 -2.62
CA ARG A 167 27.39 -4.81 -2.58
C ARG A 167 27.45 -5.47 -1.21
N LEU A 168 28.59 -5.38 -0.53
CA LEU A 168 28.78 -5.89 0.82
C LEU A 168 27.87 -5.18 1.83
N MET A 169 27.76 -3.85 1.75
CA MET A 169 26.87 -3.09 2.63
C MET A 169 25.40 -3.44 2.37
N SER A 170 25.00 -3.59 1.12
CA SER A 170 23.62 -3.97 0.77
C SER A 170 23.25 -5.35 1.30
N ILE A 171 24.13 -6.34 1.13
CA ILE A 171 23.94 -7.69 1.69
C ILE A 171 23.92 -7.63 3.23
N PHE A 172 24.83 -6.87 3.84
CA PHE A 172 24.86 -6.67 5.28
C PHE A 172 23.54 -6.09 5.81
N MET A 173 22.98 -5.06 5.16
CA MET A 173 21.69 -4.49 5.52
C MET A 173 20.56 -5.53 5.42
N ILE A 174 20.52 -6.34 4.36
CA ILE A 174 19.53 -7.44 4.23
C ILE A 174 19.66 -8.43 5.39
N LEU A 175 20.88 -8.87 5.70
CA LEU A 175 21.14 -9.83 6.78
C LEU A 175 20.79 -9.26 8.16
N VAL A 176 21.10 -7.99 8.41
CA VAL A 176 20.72 -7.30 9.65
C VAL A 176 19.20 -7.19 9.77
N GLY A 177 18.50 -6.74 8.73
CA GLY A 177 17.04 -6.68 8.75
C GLY A 177 16.39 -8.07 8.93
N ALA A 178 16.87 -9.08 8.21
CA ALA A 178 16.37 -10.45 8.34
C ALA A 178 16.62 -11.04 9.74
N SER A 179 17.79 -10.80 10.32
CA SER A 179 18.13 -11.28 11.67
C SER A 179 17.31 -10.58 12.75
N LEU A 180 17.05 -9.27 12.63
CA LEU A 180 16.16 -8.54 13.56
C LEU A 180 14.73 -9.06 13.50
N LEU A 181 14.19 -9.34 12.31
CA LEU A 181 12.86 -9.95 12.16
C LEU A 181 12.84 -11.37 12.73
N ALA A 182 13.86 -12.18 12.46
CA ALA A 182 13.97 -13.54 12.99
C ALA A 182 14.03 -13.54 14.52
N TYR A 183 14.82 -12.63 15.10
CA TYR A 183 14.91 -12.42 16.54
C TYR A 183 13.55 -12.07 17.15
N GLN A 184 12.83 -11.10 16.58
CA GLN A 184 11.50 -10.71 17.07
C GLN A 184 10.52 -11.90 17.05
N ASN A 185 10.54 -12.70 15.99
CA ASN A 185 9.67 -13.87 15.86
C ASN A 185 10.06 -14.98 16.84
N PHE A 186 11.35 -15.25 17.03
CA PHE A 186 11.84 -16.30 17.91
C PHE A 186 11.48 -16.02 19.38
N TYR A 187 11.67 -14.78 19.83
CA TYR A 187 11.39 -14.37 21.20
C TYR A 187 9.94 -13.95 21.46
N LYS A 188 9.06 -14.05 20.45
CA LYS A 188 7.63 -13.67 20.52
C LYS A 188 7.42 -12.33 21.24
N LEU A 189 8.27 -11.34 20.93
CA LEU A 189 8.22 -10.06 21.61
C LEU A 189 6.83 -9.44 21.41
N PRO A 190 6.17 -8.97 22.49
CA PRO A 190 4.82 -8.43 22.38
C PRO A 190 4.78 -7.25 21.41
N ASP A 191 3.83 -7.29 20.48
CA ASP A 191 3.56 -6.21 19.53
C ASP A 191 2.80 -5.08 20.25
N PHE A 192 3.52 -4.32 21.08
CA PHE A 192 2.97 -3.07 21.60
C PHE A 192 2.75 -2.12 20.43
N ILE A 193 1.52 -1.64 20.27
CA ILE A 193 1.09 -0.72 19.22
C ILE A 193 2.05 0.46 19.11
N THR A 194 2.61 0.95 20.22
CA THR A 194 3.49 2.11 20.28
C THR A 194 4.86 1.91 19.61
N LEU A 195 5.40 0.69 19.58
CA LEU A 195 6.77 0.42 19.10
C LEU A 195 6.82 -0.42 17.82
N ARG A 196 5.66 -0.67 17.20
CA ARG A 196 5.56 -1.52 16.01
C ARG A 196 6.49 -1.08 14.88
N SER A 197 6.49 0.20 14.52
CA SER A 197 7.32 0.72 13.42
C SER A 197 8.83 0.63 13.72
N LEU A 198 9.23 0.62 15.00
CA LEU A 198 10.62 0.37 15.37
C LEU A 198 10.98 -1.12 15.26
N LYS A 199 10.08 -2.01 15.68
CA LYS A 199 10.32 -3.46 15.68
C LYS A 199 10.24 -4.08 14.29
N ILE A 200 9.30 -3.65 13.45
CA ILE A 200 9.04 -4.23 12.12
C ILE A 200 9.50 -3.27 11.01
N GLY A 201 9.17 -1.98 11.14
CA GLY A 201 9.50 -0.98 10.12
C GLY A 201 11.01 -0.79 9.91
N ILE A 202 11.82 -0.72 10.97
CA ILE A 202 13.29 -0.60 10.83
C ILE A 202 13.91 -1.83 10.14
N PRO A 203 13.62 -3.08 10.57
CA PRO A 203 14.12 -4.24 9.85
C PRO A 203 13.66 -4.30 8.38
N MET A 204 12.40 -3.97 8.10
CA MET A 204 11.89 -3.89 6.74
C MET A 204 12.58 -2.81 5.91
N PHE A 205 12.92 -1.67 6.52
CA PHE A 205 13.69 -0.61 5.88
C PHE A 205 15.09 -1.10 5.48
N PHE A 206 15.79 -1.82 6.36
CA PHE A 206 17.11 -2.39 6.04
C PHE A 206 17.03 -3.39 4.89
N ILE A 207 16.05 -4.29 4.92
CA ILE A 207 15.81 -5.25 3.83
C ILE A 207 15.52 -4.48 2.53
N PHE A 208 14.61 -3.52 2.56
CA PHE A 208 14.20 -2.76 1.40
C PHE A 208 15.36 -1.99 0.76
N VAL A 209 16.12 -1.21 1.55
CA VAL A 209 17.27 -0.43 1.05
C VAL A 209 18.34 -1.36 0.47
N GLY A 210 18.65 -2.47 1.15
CA GLY A 210 19.61 -3.44 0.66
C GLY A 210 19.17 -4.11 -0.65
N CYS A 211 17.89 -4.47 -0.79
CA CYS A 211 17.34 -5.03 -2.02
C CYS A 211 17.37 -4.02 -3.19
N VAL A 212 16.93 -2.78 -2.98
CA VAL A 212 16.94 -1.74 -4.00
C VAL A 212 18.37 -1.39 -4.43
N ALA A 213 19.32 -1.36 -3.49
CA ALA A 213 20.73 -1.12 -3.80
C ALA A 213 21.40 -2.24 -4.61
N LEU A 214 20.78 -3.42 -4.70
CA LEU A 214 21.24 -4.55 -5.53
C LEU A 214 20.42 -4.70 -6.82
N GLU A 215 19.52 -3.76 -7.14
CA GLU A 215 18.63 -3.83 -8.30
C GLU A 215 19.40 -4.01 -9.63
N ASP A 216 20.57 -3.37 -9.77
CA ASP A 216 21.43 -3.47 -10.96
C ASP A 216 21.83 -4.93 -11.27
N LEU A 217 22.07 -5.75 -10.25
CA LEU A 217 22.42 -7.17 -10.42
C LEU A 217 21.25 -8.02 -10.90
N ILE A 218 20.03 -7.58 -10.60
CA ILE A 218 18.80 -8.31 -10.87
C ILE A 218 18.31 -7.98 -12.29
N THR A 219 18.37 -6.70 -12.66
CA THR A 219 17.86 -6.19 -13.94
C THR A 219 18.70 -6.57 -15.15
N GLU A 220 19.98 -6.89 -14.98
CA GLU A 220 20.83 -7.41 -16.07
C GLU A 220 20.34 -8.79 -16.59
N THR A 221 19.57 -9.53 -15.80
CA THR A 221 19.07 -10.86 -16.17
C THR A 221 17.71 -10.78 -16.89
N LYS A 222 17.66 -10.98 -18.21
CA LYS A 222 16.40 -11.09 -18.99
C LYS A 222 15.70 -12.44 -18.79
N SER A 223 15.52 -12.86 -17.54
CA SER A 223 14.96 -14.16 -17.17
C SER A 223 13.43 -14.15 -17.18
N LEU A 224 12.83 -15.34 -17.38
CA LEU A 224 11.39 -15.54 -17.20
C LEU A 224 10.93 -15.19 -15.79
N ILE A 225 11.80 -15.43 -14.79
CA ILE A 225 11.49 -15.15 -13.38
C ILE A 225 11.35 -13.64 -13.14
N LEU A 226 12.20 -12.81 -13.76
CA LEU A 226 12.09 -11.36 -13.65
C LEU A 226 10.78 -10.84 -14.26
N ARG A 227 10.36 -11.38 -15.42
CA ARG A 227 9.07 -11.03 -16.04
C ARG A 227 7.90 -11.39 -15.14
N PHE A 228 7.96 -12.55 -14.47
CA PHE A 228 6.95 -12.98 -13.52
C PHE A 228 6.86 -12.02 -12.32
N PHE A 229 7.99 -11.67 -11.70
CA PHE A 229 8.01 -10.72 -10.59
C PHE A 229 7.55 -9.31 -10.98
N ASN A 230 7.89 -8.84 -12.19
CA ASN A 230 7.37 -7.57 -12.71
C ASN A 230 5.86 -7.61 -12.86
N HIS A 231 5.30 -8.69 -13.40
CA HIS A 231 3.84 -8.85 -13.50
C HIS A 231 3.17 -8.91 -12.12
N LEU A 232 3.79 -9.56 -11.13
CA LEU A 232 3.30 -9.52 -9.75
C LEU A 232 3.34 -8.10 -9.16
N GLY A 233 4.40 -7.33 -9.44
CA GLY A 233 4.49 -5.93 -9.05
C GLY A 233 3.40 -5.07 -9.69
N ASP A 234 3.16 -5.25 -10.98
CA ASP A 234 2.13 -4.54 -11.75
C ASP A 234 0.71 -4.86 -11.25
N SER A 235 0.46 -6.12 -10.88
CA SER A 235 -0.83 -6.60 -10.35
C SER A 235 -0.95 -6.51 -8.83
N SER A 236 0.06 -5.93 -8.15
CA SER A 236 0.14 -5.92 -6.68
C SER A 236 -1.06 -5.26 -6.01
N TYR A 237 -1.63 -4.21 -6.62
CA TYR A 237 -2.80 -3.52 -6.09
C TYR A 237 -4.06 -4.38 -6.17
N SER A 238 -4.32 -5.01 -7.34
CA SER A 238 -5.40 -5.98 -7.49
C SER A 238 -5.26 -7.16 -6.53
N LEU A 239 -4.06 -7.74 -6.43
CA LEU A 239 -3.77 -8.82 -5.49
C LEU A 239 -4.03 -8.38 -4.04
N TYR A 240 -3.55 -7.20 -3.68
CA TYR A 240 -3.77 -6.60 -2.38
C TYR A 240 -5.26 -6.47 -2.04
N LEU A 241 -6.10 -6.02 -2.97
CA LEU A 241 -7.53 -5.88 -2.67
C LEU A 241 -8.29 -7.21 -2.67
N ILE A 242 -7.98 -8.14 -3.58
CA ILE A 242 -8.78 -9.34 -3.77
C ILE A 242 -8.40 -10.48 -2.81
N HIS A 243 -7.19 -10.50 -2.26
CA HIS A 243 -6.72 -11.64 -1.46
C HIS A 243 -7.64 -12.02 -0.28
N PRO A 244 -8.33 -11.11 0.44
CA PRO A 244 -9.25 -11.53 1.50
C PRO A 244 -10.45 -12.33 0.97
N PHE A 245 -10.90 -12.00 -0.25
CA PHE A 245 -11.99 -12.67 -0.97
C PHE A 245 -11.58 -14.02 -1.56
N THR A 246 -10.28 -14.30 -1.66
CA THR A 246 -9.78 -15.58 -2.16
C THR A 246 -9.38 -16.47 -1.00
N LEU A 247 -8.64 -15.93 -0.02
CA LEU A 247 -8.16 -16.68 1.13
C LEU A 247 -9.31 -17.27 1.94
N SER A 248 -10.35 -16.49 2.26
CA SER A 248 -11.43 -16.96 3.14
C SER A 248 -12.23 -18.11 2.51
N PRO A 249 -12.76 -18.00 1.28
CA PRO A 249 -13.51 -19.09 0.67
C PRO A 249 -12.64 -20.32 0.37
N VAL A 250 -11.42 -20.13 -0.12
CA VAL A 250 -10.52 -21.25 -0.41
C VAL A 250 -10.14 -21.99 0.88
N ALA A 251 -9.85 -21.28 1.97
CA ALA A 251 -9.59 -21.90 3.27
C ALA A 251 -10.79 -22.72 3.78
N MET A 252 -12.02 -22.21 3.61
CA MET A 252 -13.24 -22.96 3.97
C MET A 252 -13.38 -24.26 3.16
N VAL A 253 -13.11 -24.20 1.84
CA VAL A 253 -13.15 -25.38 0.97
C VAL A 253 -12.07 -26.39 1.36
N LEU A 254 -10.83 -25.95 1.57
CA LEU A 254 -9.72 -26.83 1.96
C LEU A 254 -9.97 -27.52 3.30
N ASN A 255 -10.53 -26.80 4.28
CA ASN A 255 -10.94 -27.37 5.57
C ASN A 255 -12.04 -28.42 5.40
N LYS A 256 -13.05 -28.17 4.54
CA LYS A 256 -14.12 -29.14 4.25
C LYS A 256 -13.60 -30.40 3.54
N LEU A 257 -12.55 -30.26 2.75
CA LEU A 257 -11.84 -31.38 2.10
C LEU A 257 -10.84 -32.09 3.03
N ASN A 258 -10.73 -31.66 4.30
CA ASN A 258 -9.77 -32.18 5.29
C ASN A 258 -8.31 -32.12 4.81
N ILE A 259 -7.95 -31.09 4.02
CA ILE A 259 -6.56 -30.85 3.64
C ILE A 259 -5.88 -30.17 4.83
N LEU A 260 -5.21 -30.97 5.67
CA LEU A 260 -4.58 -30.51 6.91
C LEU A 260 -3.07 -30.28 6.78
N ASN A 261 -2.43 -30.70 5.68
CA ASN A 261 -1.00 -30.48 5.47
C ASN A 261 -0.72 -28.97 5.34
N PRO A 262 0.04 -28.35 6.28
CA PRO A 262 0.19 -26.89 6.31
C PRO A 262 0.84 -26.30 5.06
N TYR A 263 1.82 -27.02 4.48
CA TYR A 263 2.55 -26.57 3.28
C TYR A 263 1.65 -26.61 2.04
N LEU A 264 0.89 -27.70 1.87
CA LEU A 264 -0.08 -27.82 0.78
C LEU A 264 -1.20 -26.78 0.94
N PHE A 265 -1.70 -26.61 2.15
CA PHE A 265 -2.73 -25.61 2.47
C PHE A 265 -2.26 -24.19 2.13
N SER A 266 -1.07 -23.79 2.59
CA SER A 266 -0.52 -22.46 2.31
C SER A 266 -0.20 -22.25 0.82
N SER A 267 0.31 -23.27 0.14
CA SER A 267 0.65 -23.15 -1.29
C SER A 267 -0.60 -22.98 -2.15
N ILE A 268 -1.70 -23.68 -1.86
CA ILE A 268 -2.97 -23.49 -2.56
C ILE A 268 -3.53 -22.09 -2.31
N LEU A 269 -3.45 -21.58 -1.07
CA LEU A 269 -3.89 -20.23 -0.74
C LEU A 269 -3.09 -19.14 -1.46
N ILE A 270 -1.75 -19.28 -1.50
CA ILE A 270 -0.87 -18.32 -2.17
C ILE A 270 -1.12 -18.35 -3.68
N THR A 271 -1.14 -19.54 -4.28
CA THR A 271 -1.32 -19.68 -5.74
C THR A 271 -2.69 -19.19 -6.20
N SER A 272 -3.77 -19.54 -5.49
CA SER A 272 -5.12 -19.04 -5.79
C SER A 272 -5.23 -17.52 -5.67
N SER A 273 -4.58 -16.92 -4.66
CA SER A 273 -4.58 -15.46 -4.48
C SER A 273 -3.78 -14.74 -5.57
N ILE A 274 -2.64 -15.29 -6.00
CA ILE A 274 -1.85 -14.76 -7.12
C ILE A 274 -2.64 -14.83 -8.43
N LEU A 275 -3.33 -15.94 -8.69
CA LEU A 275 -4.15 -16.13 -9.88
C LEU A 275 -5.32 -15.15 -9.90
N ALA A 276 -6.08 -15.06 -8.80
CA ALA A 276 -7.20 -14.13 -8.68
C ALA A 276 -6.76 -12.65 -8.79
N GLY A 277 -5.64 -12.29 -8.18
CA GLY A 277 -5.02 -10.97 -8.31
C GLY A 277 -4.65 -10.64 -9.76
N SER A 278 -4.01 -11.59 -10.45
CA SER A 278 -3.64 -11.45 -11.86
C SER A 278 -4.86 -11.31 -12.78
N ILE A 279 -5.91 -12.10 -12.56
CA ILE A 279 -7.16 -12.01 -13.32
C ILE A 279 -7.84 -10.66 -13.08
N THR A 280 -7.96 -10.24 -11.82
CA THR A 280 -8.56 -8.96 -11.43
C THR A 280 -7.81 -7.78 -12.07
N TYR A 281 -6.48 -7.85 -12.09
CA TYR A 281 -5.63 -6.84 -12.72
C TYR A 281 -5.91 -6.69 -14.22
N LEU A 282 -5.95 -7.81 -14.95
CA LEU A 282 -6.12 -7.81 -16.40
C LEU A 282 -7.55 -7.48 -16.83
N VAL A 283 -8.55 -7.95 -16.08
CA VAL A 283 -9.97 -7.83 -16.44
C VAL A 283 -10.60 -6.54 -15.92
N LEU A 284 -10.29 -6.14 -14.69
CA LEU A 284 -10.92 -4.99 -14.03
C LEU A 284 -9.98 -3.79 -13.96
N GLU A 285 -8.85 -3.91 -13.25
CA GLU A 285 -8.00 -2.76 -12.93
C GLU A 285 -7.55 -2.00 -14.18
N LYS A 286 -6.95 -2.69 -15.17
CA LYS A 286 -6.49 -2.06 -16.42
C LYS A 286 -7.62 -1.34 -17.17
N ARG A 287 -8.81 -1.93 -17.20
CA ARG A 287 -9.97 -1.35 -17.91
C ARG A 287 -10.51 -0.12 -17.18
N LEU A 288 -10.65 -0.20 -15.86
CA LEU A 288 -11.10 0.92 -15.03
C LEU A 288 -10.13 2.10 -15.09
N ILE A 289 -8.82 1.84 -15.05
CA ILE A 289 -7.80 2.88 -15.20
C ILE A 289 -7.88 3.54 -16.57
N LYS A 290 -8.08 2.74 -17.64
CA LYS A 290 -8.24 3.29 -19.00
C LYS A 290 -9.46 4.20 -19.08
N LEU A 291 -10.62 3.75 -18.59
CA LEU A 291 -11.86 4.52 -18.56
C LEU A 291 -11.73 5.82 -17.74
N GLY A 292 -11.05 5.79 -16.60
CA GLY A 292 -10.87 6.99 -15.78
C GLY A 292 -9.85 7.99 -16.34
N LYS A 293 -8.93 7.54 -17.20
CA LYS A 293 -7.96 8.41 -17.89
C LYS A 293 -8.51 9.01 -19.17
N GLU A 294 -9.47 8.36 -19.82
CA GLU A 294 -10.20 8.95 -20.92
C GLU A 294 -10.92 10.21 -20.39
N PRO A 295 -10.69 11.40 -20.97
CA PRO A 295 -11.50 12.54 -20.62
C PRO A 295 -12.94 12.15 -20.90
N PHE A 296 -13.83 12.25 -19.90
CA PHE A 296 -15.27 12.13 -20.10
C PHE A 296 -15.65 13.04 -21.28
N ASN A 297 -15.79 12.46 -22.48
CA ASN A 297 -16.24 13.14 -23.70
C ASN A 297 -17.73 13.48 -23.61
N PHE A 298 -18.26 13.69 -22.41
CA PHE A 298 -19.66 14.04 -22.18
C PHE A 298 -19.96 15.47 -22.68
N PHE A 299 -18.97 16.36 -22.67
CA PHE A 299 -19.12 17.72 -23.21
C PHE A 299 -18.92 17.84 -24.73
N ARG A 300 -18.43 16.79 -25.40
CA ARG A 300 -18.26 16.82 -26.86
C ARG A 300 -19.57 16.62 -27.62
N TYR A 301 -20.63 16.20 -26.92
CA TYR A 301 -21.97 16.04 -27.48
C TYR A 301 -22.81 17.33 -27.42
N PHE A 302 -22.47 18.28 -26.55
CA PHE A 302 -23.27 19.49 -26.32
C PHE A 302 -22.70 20.77 -26.95
N TYR A 303 -21.45 20.76 -27.42
CA TYR A 303 -20.87 21.86 -28.20
C TYR A 303 -20.03 21.31 -29.36
N PRO A 304 -20.61 21.11 -30.56
CA PRO A 304 -19.82 20.99 -31.77
C PRO A 304 -19.18 22.36 -32.02
N VAL A 305 -17.90 22.50 -31.68
CA VAL A 305 -17.11 23.63 -32.19
C VAL A 305 -16.90 23.35 -33.67
N ASP A 306 -17.73 23.99 -34.50
CA ASP A 306 -17.56 24.06 -35.95
C ASP A 306 -16.19 24.68 -36.26
N ARG A 307 -15.21 23.83 -36.57
CA ARG A 307 -13.98 24.28 -37.22
C ARG A 307 -14.21 24.37 -38.72
N LYS A 308 -14.99 25.36 -39.13
CA LYS A 308 -14.88 25.99 -40.45
C LYS A 308 -14.80 27.49 -40.19
N ASN A 309 -13.66 28.07 -40.56
CA ASN A 309 -13.25 29.47 -40.40
C ASN A 309 -12.60 29.79 -39.05
N LEU A 310 -11.30 29.53 -38.97
CA LEU A 310 -10.23 30.45 -38.54
C LEU A 310 -8.89 29.73 -38.63
#